data_AF-A0A645IC69-F1
#
_entry.id   AF-A0A645IC69-F1
#
_cell.length_a   1.000
_cell.length_b   1.000
_cell.length_c   1.000
_cell.angle_alpha   90.00
_cell.angle_beta   90.00
_cell.angle_gamma   90.00
#
_symmetry.space_group_name_H-M   'P 1'
#
loop_
_entity.id
_entity.type
_entity.pdbx_description
1 polymer ?
#
loop_
_entity_poly.entity_id
_entity_poly.type
_entity_poly.pdbx_seq_one_letter_code
_entity_poly.pdbx_strand_id
1 'polypeptide(L)' 'MLRYSFALSAEADAVEAAVDKTLAQGWRTGDMAAPGAPAVGTVRMGELIIGNL' A
#
# COMPACT_ATOMS: atom_id res chain seq x y z
N MET A 1 1.42 -12.34 7.77
CA MET A 1 1.86 -12.53 9.18
C MET A 1 0.72 -12.25 10.16
N LEU A 2 0.17 -11.03 10.22
CA LEU A 2 -0.90 -10.65 11.17
C LEU A 2 -2.08 -11.64 11.22
N ARG A 3 -2.70 -11.90 10.06
CA ARG A 3 -3.87 -12.79 9.95
C ARG A 3 -3.60 -14.22 10.41
N TYR A 4 -2.55 -14.86 9.88
CA TYR A 4 -2.35 -16.31 10.03
C TYR A 4 -1.41 -16.70 11.16
N SER A 5 -0.41 -15.87 11.49
CA SER A 5 0.58 -16.18 12.53
C SER A 5 0.16 -15.65 13.90
N PHE A 6 -0.52 -14.50 13.92
CA PHE A 6 -0.91 -13.81 15.16
C PHE A 6 -2.42 -13.78 15.39
N ALA A 7 -3.23 -14.36 14.49
CA ALA A 7 -4.68 -14.33 14.54
C ALA A 7 -5.29 -12.91 14.57
N LEU A 8 -4.54 -11.90 14.14
CA LEU A 8 -4.92 -10.49 14.07
C LEU A 8 -5.52 -10.17 12.69
N SER A 9 -6.75 -10.63 12.47
CA SER A 9 -7.41 -10.49 11.16
C SER A 9 -7.82 -9.06 10.86
N ALA A 10 -8.33 -8.31 11.85
CA ALA A 10 -8.79 -6.94 11.65
C ALA A 10 -7.62 -5.99 11.30
N GLU A 11 -6.47 -6.17 11.94
CA GLU A 11 -5.26 -5.42 11.65
C GLU A 11 -4.69 -5.76 10.28
N ALA A 12 -4.80 -7.02 9.86
CA ALA A 12 -4.45 -7.42 8.50
C ALA A 12 -5.36 -6.76 7.47
N ASP A 13 -6.68 -6.78 7.70
CA ASP A 13 -7.68 -6.14 6.84
C ASP A 13 -7.41 -4.63 6.73
N ALA A 14 -7.05 -3.96 7.83
CA ALA A 14 -6.73 -2.53 7.83
C ALA A 14 -5.50 -2.20 6.96
N VAL A 15 -4.44 -3.01 7.06
CA VAL A 15 -3.24 -2.83 6.21
C VAL A 15 -3.55 -3.09 4.75
N GLU A 16 -4.30 -4.15 4.43
CA GLU A 16 -4.72 -4.47 3.06
C GLU A 16 -5.59 -3.34 2.47
N ALA A 17 -6.54 -2.82 3.23
CA ALA A 17 -7.39 -1.69 2.82
C ALA A 17 -6.59 -0.40 2.61
N ALA A 18 -5.58 -0.12 3.44
CA ALA A 18 -4.72 1.05 3.27
C ALA A 18 -3.89 0.98 1.97
N VAL A 19 -3.42 -0.23 1.59
CA VAL A 19 -2.76 -0.47 0.31
C VAL A 19 -3.72 -0.22 -0.84
N ASP A 20 -4.92 -0.81 -0.80
CA ASP A 20 -5.93 -0.63 -1.86
C ASP A 20 -6.31 0.84 -2.03
N LYS A 21 -6.51 1.56 -0.93
CA LYS A 21 -6.80 3.01 -0.93
C LYS A 21 -5.66 3.82 -1.56
N THR A 22 -4.40 3.48 -1.25
CA THR A 22 -3.23 4.14 -1.83
C THR A 22 -3.16 3.89 -3.34
N LEU A 23 -3.44 2.68 -3.79
CA LEU A 23 -3.47 2.35 -5.21
C LEU A 23 -4.67 2.99 -5.93
N ALA A 24 -5.82 3.10 -5.28
CA ALA A 24 -7.00 3.79 -5.81
C ALA A 24 -6.78 5.31 -5.99
N GLN A 25 -5.90 5.91 -5.19
CA GLN A 25 -5.44 7.30 -5.36
C GLN A 25 -4.49 7.48 -6.56
N GLY A 26 -4.11 6.41 -7.26
CA GLY A 26 -3.28 6.46 -8.46
C GLY A 26 -1.78 6.37 -8.21
N TRP A 27 -1.33 6.21 -6.96
CA TRP A 27 0.09 6.05 -6.64
C TRP A 27 0.64 4.73 -7.16
N ARG A 28 1.79 4.76 -7.83
CA ARG A 28 2.46 3.56 -8.36
C ARG A 28 3.96 3.63 -8.09
N THR A 29 4.58 2.50 -7.80
CA THR A 29 6.03 2.33 -7.85
C THR A 29 6.49 2.10 -9.29
N GLY A 30 7.79 2.24 -9.55
CA GLY A 30 8.34 2.18 -10.92
C GLY A 30 8.05 0.89 -11.68
N ASP A 31 7.87 -0.22 -10.98
CA ASP A 31 7.52 -1.53 -11.55
C ASP A 31 6.04 -1.64 -11.96
N MET A 32 5.16 -0.83 -11.38
CA MET A 32 3.72 -0.82 -11.68
C MET A 32 3.26 0.39 -12.50
N ALA A 33 4.10 1.42 -12.63
CA ALA A 33 3.77 2.62 -13.37
C ALA A 33 3.82 2.37 -14.88
N ALA A 34 2.87 2.94 -15.63
CA ALA A 34 2.92 2.92 -17.09
C ALA A 34 4.15 3.70 -17.60
N PRO A 35 4.68 3.38 -18.80
CA PRO A 35 5.81 4.12 -19.37
C PRO A 35 5.52 5.63 -19.44
N GLY A 36 6.38 6.43 -18.82
CA GLY A 36 6.22 7.89 -18.75
C GLY A 36 5.24 8.42 -17.70
N ALA A 37 4.55 7.54 -16.95
CA ALA A 37 3.72 7.95 -15.82
C ALA A 37 4.60 8.26 -14.58
N PRO A 38 4.16 9.19 -13.71
CA PRO A 38 4.85 9.47 -12.46
C PRO A 38 4.85 8.22 -11.56
N ALA A 39 6.00 7.94 -10.96
CA ALA A 39 6.20 6.84 -10.03
C ALA A 39 6.82 7.33 -8.71
N VAL A 40 6.47 6.68 -7.61
CA VAL A 40 7.06 6.94 -6.29
C VAL A 40 8.08 5.87 -5.94
N GLY A 41 9.08 6.25 -5.13
CA GLY A 41 10.05 5.31 -4.56
C GLY A 41 9.50 4.57 -3.33
N THR A 42 10.28 3.62 -2.83
CA THR A 42 9.90 2.71 -1.74
C THR A 42 9.48 3.45 -0.46
N VAL A 43 10.28 4.43 -0.03
CA VAL A 43 10.01 5.19 1.21
C VAL A 43 8.70 5.96 1.08
N ARG A 44 8.51 6.67 -0.04
CA ARG A 44 7.30 7.46 -0.28
C ARG A 44 6.05 6.59 -0.37
N MET A 45 6.13 5.42 -0.98
CA MET A 45 5.01 4.47 -0.99
C MET A 45 4.63 4.04 0.43
N GLY A 46 5.61 3.74 1.27
CA GLY A 46 5.38 3.40 2.68
C GLY A 46 4.69 4.52 3.46
N GLU A 47 5.14 5.77 3.31
CA GLU A 47 4.49 6.94 3.94
C GLU A 47 3.03 7.10 3.52
N LEU A 48 2.73 6.89 2.23
CA LEU A 48 1.38 6.99 1.69
C LEU A 48 0.46 5.91 2.25
N ILE A 49 0.95 4.67 2.37
CA ILE A 49 0.19 3.57 2.97
C ILE A 49 -0.07 3.84 4.45
N ILE A 50 0.93 4.29 5.21
CA ILE A 50 0.78 4.67 6.63
C ILE A 50 -0.25 5.80 6.79
N GLY A 51 -0.26 6.78 5.89
CA GLY A 51 -1.27 7.86 5.90
C GLY A 51 -2.69 7.42 5.51
N ASN A 52 -2.85 6.19 5.00
CA ASN A 52 -4.12 5.63 4.57
C ASN A 52 -4.66 4.52 5.50
N LEU A 53 -3.91 4.13 6.53
CA LEU A 53 -4.34 3.30 7.67
C LEU A 53 -5.36 4.06 8.55
#